data_AF-A0A9Q4C2L2-F1
#
_entry.id   AF-A0A9Q4C2L2-F1
#
_cell.length_a   1.000
_cell.length_b   1.000
_cell.length_c   1.000
_cell.angle_alpha   90.00
_cell.angle_beta   90.00
_cell.angle_gamma   90.00
#
_symmetry.space_group_name_H-M   'P 1'
#
loop_
_entity.id
_entity.type
_entity.pdbx_description
1 polymer ?
#
loop_
_entity_poly.entity_id
_entity_poly.type
_entity_poly.pdbx_seq_one_letter_code
_entity_poly.pdbx_strand_id
1 'polypeptide(L)'
;MSNYIAILGTQAFHDQWSSSDSKLVDIREWCEDVWANEISPNGNYGASFADWSEGAIAVPDSAFEDDNIDDLSIRRDNANDWLRDYWQYYDNYVAIIVIDDWGQDDDKLGIALNSQAGSCCNRAAIVDARADRNGNLPSNLENVGSEGIAAHELVHLYGAQHTDGSTQDGGWFNPDEASIIAVPSDPIGCADNGSLDEIISWYSDCTVNEVQDHIDSEDSIEPL
;
A
#
# COMPACT_ATOMS: atom_id res chain seq x y z
N MET A 1 -19.18 3.50 5.42
CA MET A 1 -18.82 2.73 4.21
C MET A 1 -18.06 1.50 4.68
N SER A 2 -18.17 0.36 4.01
CA SER A 2 -17.38 -0.82 4.40
C SER A 2 -16.07 -0.81 3.61
N ASN A 3 -14.92 -0.81 4.30
CA ASN A 3 -13.61 -0.79 3.66
C ASN A 3 -13.26 -2.18 3.12
N TYR A 4 -13.53 -2.43 1.84
CA TYR A 4 -13.09 -3.64 1.15
C TYR A 4 -11.81 -3.34 0.37
N ILE A 5 -10.72 -4.03 0.68
CA ILE A 5 -9.40 -3.79 0.11
C ILE A 5 -8.97 -5.04 -0.67
N ALA A 6 -8.49 -4.86 -1.89
CA ALA A 6 -7.98 -5.97 -2.70
C ALA A 6 -6.45 -5.94 -2.80
N ILE A 7 -5.83 -7.12 -2.75
CA ILE A 7 -4.42 -7.33 -3.04
C ILE A 7 -4.32 -8.33 -4.19
N LEU A 8 -3.72 -7.91 -5.31
CA LEU A 8 -3.67 -8.70 -6.53
C LEU A 8 -2.32 -8.61 -7.22
N GLY A 9 -1.93 -9.64 -7.96
CA GLY A 9 -0.69 -9.66 -8.72
C GLY A 9 -0.85 -9.14 -10.15
N THR A 10 0.23 -8.67 -10.75
CA THR A 10 0.36 -8.62 -12.21
C THR A 10 0.65 -10.02 -12.77
N GLN A 11 0.37 -10.25 -14.05
CA GLN A 11 0.73 -11.51 -14.70
C GLN A 11 2.25 -11.76 -14.60
N ALA A 12 3.06 -10.74 -14.86
CA ALA A 12 4.50 -10.79 -14.65
C ALA A 12 4.91 -11.26 -13.24
N PHE A 13 4.26 -10.76 -12.18
CA PHE A 13 4.51 -11.22 -10.81
C PHE A 13 4.20 -12.72 -10.66
N HIS A 14 3.06 -13.18 -11.16
CA HIS A 14 2.69 -14.60 -11.10
C HIS A 14 3.66 -15.50 -11.89
N ASP A 15 4.18 -15.01 -13.02
CA ASP A 15 5.13 -15.75 -13.86
C ASP A 15 6.53 -15.82 -13.25
N GLN A 16 6.93 -14.80 -12.47
CA GLN A 16 8.28 -14.70 -11.89
C GLN A 16 8.39 -15.26 -10.47
N TRP A 17 7.27 -15.30 -9.73
CA TRP A 17 7.20 -15.82 -8.37
C TRP A 17 6.51 -17.18 -8.36
N SER A 18 7.30 -18.25 -8.20
CA SER A 18 6.78 -19.63 -8.22
C SER A 18 5.78 -19.96 -7.11
N SER A 19 5.78 -19.14 -6.05
CA SER A 19 4.83 -19.15 -4.93
C SER A 19 4.07 -17.82 -4.83
N SER A 20 3.77 -17.18 -5.96
CA SER A 20 3.04 -15.90 -6.05
C SER A 20 1.77 -15.88 -5.20
N ASP A 21 0.95 -16.92 -5.28
CA ASP A 21 -0.29 -17.01 -4.49
C ASP A 21 -0.02 -16.98 -2.98
N SER A 22 0.97 -17.73 -2.50
CA SER A 22 1.35 -17.70 -1.08
C SER A 22 1.89 -16.34 -0.69
N LYS A 23 2.68 -15.70 -1.55
CA LYS A 23 3.21 -14.36 -1.30
C LYS A 23 2.11 -13.30 -1.25
N LEU A 24 1.08 -13.39 -2.09
CA LEU A 24 -0.10 -12.51 -2.01
C LEU A 24 -0.86 -12.72 -0.70
N VAL A 25 -0.98 -13.96 -0.22
CA VAL A 25 -1.56 -14.24 1.10
C VAL A 25 -0.73 -13.63 2.22
N ASP A 26 0.59 -13.77 2.19
CA ASP A 26 1.49 -13.19 3.20
C ASP A 26 1.34 -11.65 3.25
N ILE A 27 1.32 -10.99 2.08
CA ILE A 27 1.10 -9.54 1.95
C ILE A 27 -0.30 -9.15 2.48
N ARG A 28 -1.34 -9.94 2.16
CA ARG A 28 -2.70 -9.71 2.64
C ARG A 28 -2.80 -9.80 4.15
N GLU A 29 -2.29 -10.88 4.73
CA GLU A 29 -2.30 -11.09 6.18
C GLU A 29 -1.55 -9.99 6.91
N TRP A 30 -0.40 -9.56 6.38
CA TRP A 30 0.35 -8.46 6.96
C TRP A 30 -0.42 -7.14 6.94
N CYS A 31 -1.00 -6.76 5.80
CA CYS A 31 -1.81 -5.54 5.70
C CYS A 31 -3.03 -5.60 6.63
N GLU A 32 -3.70 -6.75 6.70
CA GLU A 32 -4.84 -6.98 7.58
C GLU A 32 -4.45 -6.86 9.06
N ASP A 33 -3.35 -7.49 9.47
CA ASP A 33 -2.86 -7.47 10.85
C ASP A 33 -2.47 -6.05 11.29
N VAL A 34 -1.70 -5.33 10.48
CA VAL A 34 -1.32 -3.94 10.79
C VAL A 34 -2.56 -3.04 10.84
N TRP A 35 -3.49 -3.19 9.90
CA TRP A 35 -4.74 -2.42 9.91
C TRP A 35 -5.60 -2.69 11.15
N ALA A 36 -5.73 -3.96 11.52
CA ALA A 36 -6.53 -4.38 12.68
C ALA A 36 -5.93 -3.87 14.00
N ASN A 37 -4.60 -3.88 14.11
CA ASN A 37 -3.89 -3.49 15.32
C ASN A 37 -3.78 -1.97 15.49
N GLU A 38 -3.57 -1.22 14.39
CA GLU A 38 -3.23 0.21 14.46
C GLU A 38 -4.40 1.12 14.06
N ILE A 39 -5.13 0.79 12.99
CA ILE A 39 -6.20 1.64 12.45
C ILE A 39 -7.55 1.36 13.11
N SER A 40 -7.87 0.08 13.33
CA SER A 40 -9.18 -0.36 13.82
C SER A 40 -9.37 -0.56 15.34
N PRO A 41 -8.37 -0.41 16.25
CA PRO A 41 -8.57 -0.82 17.66
C PRO A 41 -9.59 0.05 18.40
N ASN A 42 -9.82 1.29 17.95
CA ASN A 42 -10.65 2.29 18.65
C ASN A 42 -11.62 3.01 17.70
N GLY A 43 -12.54 2.29 17.04
CA GLY A 43 -13.55 2.93 16.20
C GLY A 43 -14.29 1.98 15.27
N ASN A 44 -14.95 2.54 14.26
CA ASN A 44 -15.62 1.78 13.20
C ASN A 44 -14.80 1.84 11.90
N TYR A 45 -13.49 1.57 11.99
CA TYR A 45 -12.55 1.63 10.87
C TYR A 45 -12.17 0.27 10.31
N GLY A 46 -12.95 -0.78 10.64
CA GLY A 46 -12.70 -2.15 10.19
C GLY A 46 -12.62 -2.25 8.66
N ALA A 47 -11.73 -3.11 8.19
CA ALA A 47 -11.58 -3.43 6.78
C ALA A 47 -11.65 -4.95 6.55
N SER A 48 -12.04 -5.33 5.34
CA SER A 48 -11.98 -6.71 4.86
C SER A 48 -11.01 -6.76 3.69
N PHE A 49 -10.05 -7.68 3.77
CA PHE A 49 -9.00 -7.84 2.77
C PHE A 49 -9.29 -9.08 1.93
N ALA A 50 -9.30 -8.90 0.61
CA ALA A 50 -9.42 -9.98 -0.37
C ALA A 50 -8.12 -10.10 -1.17
N ASP A 51 -7.79 -11.32 -1.57
CA ASP A 51 -6.71 -11.61 -2.51
C ASP A 51 -7.22 -12.30 -3.79
N TRP A 52 -6.29 -12.67 -4.67
CA TRP A 52 -6.54 -13.43 -5.90
C TRP A 52 -7.44 -14.66 -5.70
N SER A 53 -7.38 -15.34 -4.55
CA SER A 53 -8.14 -16.56 -4.28
C SER A 53 -9.65 -16.34 -4.18
N GLU A 54 -10.10 -15.09 -4.05
CA GLU A 54 -11.51 -14.71 -4.03
C GLU A 54 -12.06 -14.31 -5.41
N GLY A 55 -11.33 -14.59 -6.49
CA GLY A 55 -11.77 -14.40 -7.87
C GLY A 55 -11.31 -13.09 -8.51
N ALA A 56 -10.38 -12.37 -7.88
CA ALA A 56 -9.70 -11.24 -8.51
C ALA A 56 -8.81 -11.73 -9.66
N ILE A 57 -8.84 -11.02 -10.79
CA ILE A 57 -8.04 -11.35 -11.97
C ILE A 57 -6.71 -10.60 -11.88
N ALA A 58 -5.61 -11.25 -12.25
CA ALA A 58 -4.32 -10.57 -12.36
C ALA A 58 -4.35 -9.49 -13.46
N VAL A 59 -3.63 -8.38 -13.25
CA VAL A 59 -3.46 -7.38 -14.32
C VAL A 59 -2.56 -7.97 -15.41
N PRO A 60 -3.04 -8.12 -16.65
CA PRO A 60 -2.29 -8.80 -17.71
C PRO A 60 -1.12 -7.95 -18.20
N ASP A 61 -0.09 -8.59 -18.76
CA ASP A 61 1.07 -7.88 -19.31
C ASP A 61 0.68 -6.89 -20.43
N SER A 62 -0.40 -7.17 -21.16
CA SER A 62 -0.94 -6.27 -22.20
C SER A 62 -1.46 -4.94 -21.66
N ALA A 63 -1.62 -4.79 -20.33
CA ALA A 63 -1.92 -3.50 -19.72
C ALA A 63 -0.70 -2.56 -19.73
N PHE A 64 0.52 -3.08 -19.91
CA PHE A 64 1.77 -2.34 -19.74
C PHE A 64 2.58 -2.17 -21.05
N GLU A 65 1.94 -2.22 -22.22
CA GLU A 65 2.60 -2.20 -23.55
C GLU A 65 3.33 -0.88 -23.93
N ASP A 66 3.59 0.02 -22.98
CA ASP A 66 4.22 1.33 -23.22
C ASP A 66 5.77 1.27 -23.18
N ASP A 67 6.44 2.21 -23.86
CA ASP A 67 7.90 2.21 -24.08
C ASP A 67 8.72 2.47 -22.79
N ASN A 68 8.08 2.91 -21.70
CA ASN A 68 8.69 3.15 -20.38
C ASN A 68 8.19 2.15 -19.33
N ILE A 69 8.23 0.86 -19.67
CA ILE A 69 7.69 -0.23 -18.85
C ILE A 69 8.31 -0.34 -17.44
N ASP A 70 9.46 0.30 -17.22
CA ASP A 70 10.24 0.25 -15.98
C ASP A 70 9.85 1.34 -14.96
N ASP A 71 9.15 2.43 -15.37
CA ASP A 71 8.75 3.50 -14.46
C ASP A 71 7.51 3.08 -13.64
N LEU A 72 7.70 2.95 -12.32
CA LEU A 72 6.65 2.47 -11.41
C LEU A 72 5.41 3.37 -11.42
N SER A 73 5.55 4.68 -11.66
CA SER A 73 4.43 5.63 -11.76
C SER A 73 3.58 5.36 -13.01
N ILE A 74 4.22 5.08 -14.15
CA ILE A 74 3.55 4.72 -15.39
C ILE A 74 2.85 3.37 -15.24
N ARG A 75 3.51 2.40 -14.60
CA ARG A 75 2.90 1.09 -14.32
C ARG A 75 1.67 1.19 -13.41
N ARG A 76 1.72 2.03 -12.37
CA ARG A 76 0.54 2.35 -11.52
C ARG A 76 -0.62 2.89 -12.36
N ASP A 77 -0.34 3.85 -13.24
CA ASP A 77 -1.37 4.50 -14.06
C ASP A 77 -1.98 3.50 -15.07
N ASN A 78 -1.16 2.67 -15.69
CA ASN A 78 -1.60 1.57 -16.56
C ASN A 78 -2.46 0.54 -15.81
N ALA A 79 -2.09 0.18 -14.58
CA ALA A 79 -2.89 -0.71 -13.75
C ALA A 79 -4.25 -0.08 -13.38
N ASN A 80 -4.27 1.20 -13.00
CA ASN A 80 -5.52 1.93 -12.74
C ASN A 80 -6.42 1.99 -13.99
N ASP A 81 -5.86 2.28 -15.17
CA ASP A 81 -6.60 2.31 -16.43
C ASP A 81 -7.23 0.95 -16.75
N TRP A 82 -6.48 -0.14 -16.58
CA TRP A 82 -7.00 -1.48 -16.78
C TRP A 82 -8.08 -1.85 -15.76
N LEU A 83 -7.84 -1.60 -14.46
CA LEU A 83 -8.82 -1.86 -13.40
C LEU A 83 -10.13 -1.09 -13.60
N ARG A 84 -10.05 0.13 -14.12
CA ARG A 84 -11.23 0.95 -14.50
C ARG A 84 -12.01 0.31 -15.65
N ASP A 85 -11.32 -0.18 -16.68
CA ASP A 85 -11.97 -0.80 -17.85
C ASP A 85 -12.60 -2.17 -17.50
N TYR A 86 -12.11 -2.81 -16.43
CA TYR A 86 -12.61 -4.08 -15.90
C TYR A 86 -13.35 -3.93 -14.56
N TRP A 87 -13.94 -2.75 -14.32
CA TRP A 87 -14.55 -2.35 -13.03
C TRP A 87 -15.52 -3.39 -12.46
N GLN A 88 -16.24 -4.17 -13.28
CA GLN A 88 -17.22 -5.16 -12.80
C GLN A 88 -16.65 -6.23 -11.86
N TYR A 89 -15.33 -6.40 -11.82
CA TYR A 89 -14.65 -7.33 -10.91
C TYR A 89 -14.10 -6.64 -9.65
N TYR A 90 -14.04 -5.32 -9.64
CA TYR A 90 -13.32 -4.54 -8.63
C TYR A 90 -14.14 -3.40 -8.02
N ASP A 91 -15.39 -3.23 -8.41
CA ASP A 91 -16.24 -2.08 -8.06
C ASP A 91 -16.49 -1.97 -6.55
N ASN A 92 -16.54 -3.11 -5.87
CA ASN A 92 -16.72 -3.22 -4.43
C ASN A 92 -15.48 -2.82 -3.61
N TYR A 93 -14.28 -2.76 -4.19
CA TYR A 93 -13.06 -2.45 -3.45
C TYR A 93 -12.82 -0.93 -3.34
N VAL A 94 -12.66 -0.41 -2.14
CA VAL A 94 -12.34 1.02 -1.94
C VAL A 94 -10.88 1.33 -2.23
N ALA A 95 -9.98 0.37 -2.06
CA ALA A 95 -8.55 0.49 -2.33
C ALA A 95 -8.01 -0.82 -2.91
N ILE A 96 -7.01 -0.74 -3.78
CA ILE A 96 -6.40 -1.88 -4.45
C ILE A 96 -4.88 -1.76 -4.37
N ILE A 97 -4.20 -2.82 -3.97
CA ILE A 97 -2.74 -2.91 -4.04
C ILE A 97 -2.38 -3.92 -5.13
N VAL A 98 -1.61 -3.47 -6.12
CA VAL A 98 -1.13 -4.29 -7.22
C VAL A 98 0.33 -4.68 -6.95
N ILE A 99 0.59 -5.98 -6.80
CA ILE A 99 1.95 -6.51 -6.63
C ILE A 99 2.52 -6.86 -7.99
N ASP A 100 3.66 -6.25 -8.30
CA ASP A 100 4.35 -6.37 -9.57
C ASP A 100 5.76 -6.96 -9.38
N ASP A 101 6.39 -7.39 -10.47
CA ASP A 101 7.79 -7.89 -10.46
C ASP A 101 8.59 -7.34 -11.65
N TRP A 102 8.17 -6.21 -12.22
CA TRP A 102 8.77 -5.62 -13.43
C TRP A 102 9.15 -4.15 -13.31
N GLY A 103 8.67 -3.42 -12.30
CA GLY A 103 9.19 -2.08 -12.01
C GLY A 103 10.72 -2.08 -11.91
N GLN A 104 11.36 -1.08 -12.52
CA GLN A 104 12.75 -0.73 -12.26
C GLN A 104 12.83 0.79 -12.14
N ASP A 105 12.30 1.30 -11.03
CA ASP A 105 12.62 2.63 -10.56
C ASP A 105 13.72 2.47 -9.51
N ASP A 106 14.96 2.84 -9.86
CA ASP A 106 16.16 2.62 -9.03
C ASP A 106 16.01 3.19 -7.60
N ASP A 107 15.05 4.09 -7.38
CA ASP A 107 14.81 4.77 -6.12
C ASP A 107 13.43 4.47 -5.47
N LYS A 108 12.54 3.66 -6.07
CA LYS A 108 11.19 3.38 -5.53
C LYS A 108 10.81 1.91 -5.55
N LEU A 109 10.21 1.44 -4.46
CA LEU A 109 9.69 0.07 -4.31
C LEU A 109 8.16 -0.01 -4.30
N GLY A 110 7.50 1.14 -4.17
CA GLY A 110 6.05 1.28 -4.16
C GLY A 110 5.66 2.67 -4.62
N ILE A 111 4.43 2.83 -5.10
CA ILE A 111 3.82 4.13 -5.33
C ILE A 111 2.29 4.08 -5.32
N ALA A 112 1.69 5.02 -4.61
CA ALA A 112 0.27 5.32 -4.59
C ALA A 112 -0.01 6.77 -5.04
N LEU A 113 -1.28 7.08 -5.29
CA LEU A 113 -1.77 8.46 -5.35
C LEU A 113 -2.51 8.75 -4.05
N ASN A 114 -2.17 9.88 -3.41
CA ASN A 114 -2.73 10.22 -2.11
C ASN A 114 -4.25 10.49 -2.16
N SER A 115 -4.94 10.02 -1.12
CA SER A 115 -6.39 10.24 -0.91
C SER A 115 -7.25 9.78 -2.09
N GLN A 116 -6.95 8.60 -2.65
CA GLN A 116 -7.72 8.01 -3.75
C GLN A 116 -8.55 6.78 -3.34
N ALA A 117 -8.52 6.34 -2.08
CA ALA A 117 -9.43 5.31 -1.60
C ALA A 117 -10.88 5.77 -1.76
N GLY A 118 -11.72 4.96 -2.40
CA GLY A 118 -13.10 5.28 -2.78
C GLY A 118 -13.24 5.98 -4.15
N SER A 119 -12.14 6.43 -4.75
CA SER A 119 -12.14 7.04 -6.10
C SER A 119 -12.51 6.01 -7.17
N CYS A 120 -13.27 6.44 -8.19
CA CYS A 120 -13.66 5.59 -9.32
C CYS A 120 -12.49 5.07 -10.15
N CYS A 121 -11.35 5.75 -10.07
CA CYS A 121 -10.45 5.81 -11.22
C CYS A 121 -8.96 5.72 -10.86
N ASN A 122 -8.57 6.02 -9.61
CA ASN A 122 -7.16 6.11 -9.19
C ASN A 122 -6.89 5.41 -7.85
N ARG A 123 -7.74 4.45 -7.46
CA ARG A 123 -7.71 3.79 -6.14
C ARG A 123 -6.69 2.65 -6.04
N ALA A 124 -5.83 2.48 -7.05
CA ALA A 124 -4.78 1.47 -7.02
C ALA A 124 -3.41 2.07 -6.72
N ALA A 125 -2.69 1.42 -5.79
CA ALA A 125 -1.25 1.54 -5.65
C ALA A 125 -0.55 0.35 -6.33
N ILE A 126 0.74 0.51 -6.62
CA ILE A 126 1.56 -0.58 -7.15
C ILE A 126 2.82 -0.75 -6.30
N VAL A 127 3.23 -2.00 -6.08
CA VAL A 127 4.42 -2.39 -5.31
C VAL A 127 5.29 -3.27 -6.18
N ASP A 128 6.58 -2.93 -6.30
CA ASP A 128 7.55 -3.77 -6.98
C ASP A 128 8.19 -4.76 -5.99
N ALA A 129 7.79 -6.01 -6.08
CA ALA A 129 8.31 -7.08 -5.25
C ALA A 129 9.65 -7.66 -5.78
N ARG A 130 10.16 -7.17 -6.93
CA ARG A 130 11.38 -7.69 -7.54
C ARG A 130 12.62 -7.56 -6.66
N ALA A 131 12.74 -6.46 -5.92
CA ALA A 131 13.85 -6.27 -4.98
C ALA A 131 13.83 -7.33 -3.87
N ASP A 132 12.65 -7.61 -3.32
CA ASP A 132 12.40 -8.66 -2.32
C ASP A 132 12.75 -10.05 -2.88
N ARG A 133 12.21 -10.41 -4.05
CA ARG A 133 12.49 -11.70 -4.71
C ARG A 133 13.97 -11.97 -4.92
N ASN A 134 14.71 -10.93 -5.28
CA ASN A 134 16.14 -11.04 -5.59
C ASN A 134 17.06 -10.88 -4.37
N GLY A 135 16.50 -10.61 -3.18
CA GLY A 135 17.28 -10.36 -1.97
C GLY A 135 18.10 -9.08 -2.04
N ASN A 136 17.58 -8.06 -2.74
CA ASN A 136 18.21 -6.76 -2.96
C ASN A 136 17.44 -5.62 -2.28
N LEU A 137 16.62 -5.92 -1.28
CA LEU A 137 15.98 -4.88 -0.48
C LEU A 137 17.04 -4.05 0.25
N PRO A 138 16.80 -2.74 0.44
CA PRO A 138 17.53 -1.94 1.40
C PRO A 138 17.52 -2.61 2.79
N SER A 139 18.65 -2.56 3.52
CA SER A 139 18.82 -3.30 4.77
C SER A 139 17.79 -2.98 5.84
N ASN A 140 17.29 -1.74 5.87
CA ASN A 140 16.28 -1.29 6.82
C ASN A 140 14.87 -1.84 6.52
N LEU A 141 14.64 -2.41 5.34
CA LEU A 141 13.38 -3.02 4.91
C LEU A 141 13.41 -4.56 4.93
N GLU A 142 14.55 -5.19 5.23
CA GLU A 142 14.71 -6.65 5.22
C GLU A 142 13.72 -7.38 6.15
N ASN A 143 13.29 -6.73 7.23
CA ASN A 143 12.36 -7.31 8.21
C ASN A 143 10.89 -7.21 7.80
N VAL A 144 10.55 -6.36 6.82
CA VAL A 144 9.17 -6.09 6.42
C VAL A 144 8.88 -6.43 4.97
N GLY A 145 9.89 -6.46 4.09
CA GLY A 145 9.73 -6.90 2.71
C GLY A 145 8.71 -6.10 1.89
N SER A 146 8.21 -6.74 0.84
CA SER A 146 7.10 -6.20 0.03
C SER A 146 5.77 -6.14 0.80
N GLU A 147 5.62 -6.88 1.90
CA GLU A 147 4.49 -6.82 2.82
C GLU A 147 4.39 -5.45 3.49
N GLY A 148 5.50 -4.95 4.06
CA GLY A 148 5.58 -3.62 4.65
C GLY A 148 5.38 -2.51 3.62
N ILE A 149 5.95 -2.67 2.42
CA ILE A 149 5.79 -1.68 1.34
C ILE A 149 4.32 -1.64 0.87
N ALA A 150 3.62 -2.78 0.79
CA ALA A 150 2.19 -2.78 0.48
C ALA A 150 1.36 -2.06 1.55
N ALA A 151 1.69 -2.26 2.83
CA ALA A 151 1.06 -1.56 3.93
C ALA A 151 1.34 -0.03 3.86
N HIS A 152 2.57 0.37 3.55
CA HIS A 152 2.97 1.75 3.30
C HIS A 152 2.11 2.42 2.22
N GLU A 153 2.04 1.81 1.04
CA GLU A 153 1.28 2.38 -0.08
C GLU A 153 -0.24 2.37 0.15
N LEU A 154 -0.73 1.42 0.95
CA LEU A 154 -2.15 1.36 1.31
C LEU A 154 -2.58 2.62 2.06
N VAL A 155 -1.85 3.06 3.08
CA VAL A 155 -2.25 4.24 3.86
C VAL A 155 -2.14 5.53 3.06
N HIS A 156 -1.24 5.60 2.06
CA HIS A 156 -1.23 6.70 1.09
C HIS A 156 -2.54 6.82 0.32
N LEU A 157 -3.16 5.71 -0.09
CA LEU A 157 -4.49 5.75 -0.72
C LEU A 157 -5.55 6.40 0.18
N TYR A 158 -5.40 6.33 1.51
CA TYR A 158 -6.25 7.01 2.49
C TYR A 158 -5.71 8.38 2.91
N GLY A 159 -4.72 8.92 2.20
CA GLY A 159 -4.24 10.29 2.39
C GLY A 159 -3.11 10.47 3.40
N ALA A 160 -2.63 9.38 4.00
CA ALA A 160 -1.49 9.48 4.91
C ALA A 160 -0.28 10.08 4.20
N GLN A 161 0.45 10.97 4.88
CA GLN A 161 1.70 11.53 4.37
C GLN A 161 2.90 10.78 4.94
N HIS A 162 4.03 10.85 4.23
CA HIS A 162 5.31 10.42 4.75
C HIS A 162 5.62 11.09 6.09
N THR A 163 6.18 10.32 7.02
CA THR A 163 6.75 10.85 8.26
C THR A 163 8.26 11.03 8.09
N ASP A 164 8.82 12.06 8.74
CA ASP A 164 10.26 12.15 8.89
C ASP A 164 10.69 11.45 10.19
N GLY A 165 11.81 10.74 10.16
CA GLY A 165 12.45 10.21 11.38
C GLY A 165 13.16 11.30 12.21
N SER A 166 12.75 12.57 12.10
CA SER A 166 13.55 13.72 12.51
C SER A 166 12.90 14.68 13.51
N THR A 167 11.62 14.47 13.89
CA THR A 167 10.89 15.44 14.70
C THR A 167 10.48 14.95 16.10
N GLN A 168 11.17 15.52 17.10
CA GLN A 168 11.13 15.24 18.53
C GLN A 168 9.86 15.68 19.31
N ASP A 169 8.68 15.75 18.70
CA ASP A 169 7.50 16.31 19.39
C ASP A 169 6.19 15.57 19.06
N GLY A 170 5.89 14.48 19.80
CA GLY A 170 4.53 13.91 19.84
C GLY A 170 4.42 12.47 20.37
N GLY A 171 3.78 12.29 21.52
CA GLY A 171 3.13 11.01 21.88
C GLY A 171 3.85 10.09 22.88
N TRP A 172 3.07 9.29 23.63
CA TRP A 172 3.47 8.53 24.83
C TRP A 172 3.94 7.07 24.58
N PHE A 173 4.02 6.64 23.33
CA PHE A 173 4.57 5.34 22.94
C PHE A 173 5.52 5.54 21.77
N ASN A 174 6.73 5.04 21.92
CA ASN A 174 7.79 5.24 20.96
C ASN A 174 8.63 3.96 20.85
N PRO A 175 8.49 3.17 19.76
CA PRO A 175 9.46 2.12 19.47
C PRO A 175 10.84 2.74 19.16
N ASP A 176 11.90 1.96 19.34
CA ASP A 176 13.26 2.40 18.97
C ASP A 176 13.41 2.38 17.42
N GLU A 177 12.50 1.70 16.72
CA GLU A 177 12.40 1.48 15.28
C GLU A 177 11.33 2.35 14.60
N ALA A 178 11.51 2.71 13.33
CA ALA A 178 10.59 3.60 12.60
C ALA A 178 9.31 2.90 12.12
N SER A 179 8.23 3.68 11.94
CA SER A 179 6.97 3.21 11.37
C SER A 179 7.10 2.85 9.89
N ILE A 180 6.14 2.08 9.39
CA ILE A 180 6.09 1.65 7.99
C ILE A 180 6.13 2.83 7.00
N ILE A 181 5.64 4.02 7.38
CA ILE A 181 5.54 5.20 6.50
C ILE A 181 6.76 6.14 6.54
N ALA A 182 7.78 5.79 7.33
CA ALA A 182 8.92 6.64 7.55
C ALA A 182 9.87 6.66 6.35
N VAL A 183 10.19 7.85 5.86
CA VAL A 183 11.20 8.04 4.81
C VAL A 183 12.20 9.13 5.19
N PRO A 184 13.50 8.94 4.89
CA PRO A 184 14.49 9.98 5.10
C PRO A 184 14.23 11.11 4.10
N SER A 185 13.73 12.25 4.58
CA SER A 185 13.76 13.58 3.93
C SER A 185 12.52 14.13 3.20
N ASP A 186 11.31 13.61 3.42
CA ASP A 186 10.09 14.25 2.85
C ASP A 186 9.52 15.36 3.77
N PRO A 187 8.86 16.40 3.22
CA PRO A 187 8.46 17.57 3.99
C PRO A 187 7.22 17.28 4.86
N ILE A 188 7.50 17.02 6.14
CA ILE A 188 6.68 17.18 7.36
C ILE A 188 5.18 17.43 7.15
N GLY A 189 4.38 16.36 7.33
CA GLY A 189 3.02 16.43 7.89
C GLY A 189 2.94 15.84 9.31
N CYS A 190 3.75 14.82 9.59
CA CYS A 190 3.66 13.95 10.76
C CYS A 190 5.04 13.53 11.27
N ALA A 191 5.22 13.49 12.59
CA ALA A 191 6.48 13.10 13.23
C ALA A 191 6.57 11.58 13.45
N ASP A 192 7.70 10.97 13.09
CA ASP A 192 8.11 9.64 13.52
C ASP A 192 9.39 9.75 14.35
N ASN A 193 9.43 9.02 15.45
CA ASN A 193 10.47 9.14 16.47
C ASN A 193 11.35 7.87 16.57
N GLY A 194 11.17 6.91 15.65
CA GLY A 194 11.97 5.69 15.56
C GLY A 194 13.19 5.81 14.64
N SER A 195 14.16 4.92 14.81
CA SER A 195 15.34 4.83 13.94
C SER A 195 14.96 4.33 12.55
N LEU A 196 15.38 5.03 11.50
CA LEU A 196 15.27 4.56 10.12
C LEU A 196 16.20 3.39 9.79
N ASP A 197 17.06 2.98 10.73
CA ASP A 197 17.93 1.81 10.58
C ASP A 197 17.12 0.50 10.53
N GLU A 198 15.93 0.49 11.13
CA GLU A 198 15.00 -0.65 11.13
C GLU A 198 13.56 -0.13 11.04
N ILE A 199 12.81 -0.60 10.04
CA ILE A 199 11.37 -0.33 9.90
C ILE A 199 10.62 -1.57 10.39
N ILE A 200 9.58 -1.37 11.21
CA ILE A 200 8.76 -2.46 11.80
C ILE A 200 7.27 -2.27 11.50
N SER A 201 6.46 -3.28 11.82
CA SER A 201 5.03 -3.35 11.56
C SER A 201 4.17 -2.46 12.48
N TRP A 202 4.32 -1.13 12.38
CA TRP A 202 3.56 -0.14 13.17
C TRP A 202 3.29 1.15 12.37
N TYR A 203 2.25 1.90 12.74
CA TYR A 203 1.93 3.24 12.21
C TYR A 203 1.94 4.30 13.29
N SER A 204 2.47 5.49 12.98
CA SER A 204 2.37 6.64 13.87
C SER A 204 0.92 7.05 14.14
N ASP A 205 0.64 7.59 15.33
CA ASP A 205 -0.68 8.16 15.67
C ASP A 205 -1.17 9.15 14.60
N CYS A 206 -0.24 9.87 13.96
CA CYS A 206 -0.56 10.84 12.92
C CYS A 206 -1.06 10.14 11.65
N THR A 207 -0.35 9.10 11.19
CA THR A 207 -0.78 8.23 10.09
C THR A 207 -2.16 7.61 10.39
N VAL A 208 -2.36 7.12 11.62
CA VAL A 208 -3.66 6.56 12.04
C VAL A 208 -4.77 7.61 11.92
N ASN A 209 -4.55 8.82 12.43
CA ASN A 209 -5.54 9.91 12.36
C ASN A 209 -5.83 10.34 10.92
N GLU A 210 -4.82 10.46 10.05
CA GLU A 210 -5.02 10.84 8.64
C GLU A 210 -5.89 9.81 7.89
N VAL A 211 -5.63 8.52 8.11
CA VAL A 211 -6.45 7.43 7.53
C VAL A 211 -7.88 7.48 8.06
N GLN A 212 -8.06 7.66 9.37
CA GLN A 212 -9.38 7.74 10.00
C GLN A 212 -10.18 8.96 9.54
N ASP A 213 -9.53 10.13 9.43
CA ASP A 213 -10.14 11.37 8.93
C ASP A 213 -10.62 11.21 7.47
N HIS A 214 -9.85 10.51 6.63
CA HIS A 214 -10.29 10.17 5.27
C HIS A 214 -11.57 9.32 5.27
N ILE A 215 -11.59 8.24 6.06
CA ILE A 215 -12.76 7.35 6.17
C ILE A 215 -13.99 8.13 6.66
N ASP A 216 -13.83 8.96 7.70
CA ASP A 216 -14.92 9.76 8.26
C ASP A 216 -15.45 10.80 7.25
N SER A 217 -14.57 11.37 6.42
CA SER A 217 -14.97 12.35 5.40
C SER A 217 -15.83 11.73 4.29
N GLU A 218 -15.51 10.51 3.86
CA GLU A 218 -16.28 9.77 2.83
C GLU A 218 -17.60 9.25 3.38
N ASP A 219 -17.65 8.86 4.66
CA ASP A 219 -18.89 8.43 5.34
C ASP A 219 -19.89 9.58 5.56
N SER A 220 -19.39 10.83 5.54
CA SER A 220 -20.23 12.03 5.67
C SER A 220 -20.93 12.44 4.37
N ILE A 221 -20.62 11.81 3.24
CA ILE A 221 -21.26 12.05 1.95
C ILE A 221 -22.58 11.26 1.91
N GLU A 222 -23.70 11.92 2.27
CA GLU A 222 -25.03 11.29 2.12
C GLU A 222 -25.26 10.88 0.66
N PRO A 223 -25.85 9.70 0.40
CA PRO A 223 -26.18 9.29 -0.95
C PRO A 223 -27.22 10.24 -1.56
N LEU A 224 -26.84 10.90 -2.66
CA LEU A 224 -27.72 11.75 -3.48
C LEU A 224 -28.88 10.96 -4.09
#